data_AF-A0A8S3VHZ6-F1
#
_entry.id   AF-A0A8S3VHZ6-F1
#
_cell.length_a   1.000
_cell.length_b   1.000
_cell.length_c   1.000
_cell.angle_alpha   90.00
_cell.angle_beta   90.00
_cell.angle_gamma   90.00
#
_symmetry.space_group_name_H-M   'P 1'
#
loop_
_entity.id
_entity.type
_entity.pdbx_description
1 polymer ?
#
loop_
_entity_poly.entity_id
_entity_poly.type
_entity_poly.pdbx_seq_one_letter_code
_entity_poly.pdbx_strand_id
1 'polypeptide(L)'
;MLDKPFVHLDEFSVKLLLKGIAREKQHLPKQALAITVDMLLDINRVINHDDPKQCTIWCLFLFAFFLMARKSNLVPDSKMSFDIDKQLTRNKVILEGNIAIVIFNWSKTIQMGNRILKIPLIENTSSALCPLRAYRNMCKLIPAAGDSPAFLFPSKHKLVPVTYTDFQQYIKEFISKVVSLKGVVNPR
;
A
#
# COMPACT_ATOMS: atom_id res chain seq x y z
N MET A 1 52.95 3.67 -9.61
CA MET A 1 52.49 3.77 -11.02
C MET A 1 50.96 3.68 -11.08
N LEU A 2 50.23 4.61 -10.43
CA LEU A 2 48.76 4.68 -10.43
C LEU A 2 48.23 6.12 -10.27
N ASP A 3 48.97 7.14 -10.70
CA ASP A 3 48.53 8.55 -10.67
C ASP A 3 48.08 9.04 -12.06
N LYS A 4 47.22 8.28 -12.73
CA LYS A 4 46.49 8.80 -13.89
C LYS A 4 45.02 8.93 -13.53
N PRO A 5 44.41 10.13 -13.65
CA PRO A 5 42.98 10.28 -13.42
C PRO A 5 42.21 9.43 -14.42
N PHE A 6 41.30 8.59 -13.94
CA PHE A 6 40.46 7.76 -14.78
C PHE A 6 39.36 8.63 -15.42
N VAL A 7 39.68 9.22 -16.58
CA VAL A 7 38.84 10.19 -17.31
C VAL A 7 37.47 9.62 -17.73
N HIS A 8 37.29 8.30 -17.71
CA HIS A 8 36.07 7.61 -18.19
C HIS A 8 35.18 7.01 -17.09
N LEU A 9 35.44 7.29 -15.80
CA LEU A 9 34.58 6.75 -14.71
C LEU A 9 33.14 7.26 -14.77
N ASP A 10 32.91 8.40 -15.45
CA ASP A 10 31.58 8.96 -15.64
C ASP A 10 30.81 8.39 -16.83
N GLU A 11 31.48 7.59 -17.67
CA GLU A 11 30.88 6.96 -18.83
C GLU A 11 29.77 5.99 -18.42
N PHE A 12 28.63 6.08 -19.12
CA PHE A 12 27.42 5.34 -18.77
C PHE A 12 27.68 3.82 -18.65
N SER A 13 28.47 3.27 -19.57
CA SER A 13 28.84 1.86 -19.61
C SER A 13 29.63 1.42 -18.37
N VAL A 14 30.57 2.24 -17.89
CA VAL A 14 31.35 1.97 -16.68
C VAL A 14 30.45 2.04 -15.44
N LYS A 15 29.56 3.03 -15.36
CA LYS A 15 28.55 3.11 -14.29
C LYS A 15 27.60 1.92 -14.29
N LEU A 16 27.20 1.42 -15.46
CA LEU A 16 26.34 0.24 -15.58
C LEU A 16 27.07 -1.03 -15.15
N LEU A 17 28.32 -1.20 -15.58
CA LEU A 17 29.19 -2.32 -15.22
C LEU A 17 29.46 -2.35 -13.72
N LEU A 18 29.82 -1.21 -13.11
CA LEU A 18 30.01 -1.11 -11.66
C LEU A 18 28.72 -1.40 -10.87
N LYS A 19 27.56 -0.96 -11.36
CA LYS A 19 26.25 -1.34 -10.77
C LYS A 19 25.96 -2.83 -10.92
N GLY A 20 26.37 -3.45 -12.03
CA GLY A 20 26.26 -4.89 -12.27
C GLY A 20 27.13 -5.69 -11.32
N ILE A 21 28.42 -5.33 -11.21
CA ILE A 21 29.36 -5.93 -10.25
C ILE A 21 28.87 -5.74 -8.82
N ALA A 22 28.37 -4.54 -8.48
CA ALA A 22 27.80 -4.28 -7.17
C ALA A 22 26.60 -5.19 -6.88
N ARG A 23 25.73 -5.46 -7.86
CA ARG A 23 24.59 -6.40 -7.78
C ARG A 23 25.02 -7.85 -7.62
N GLU A 24 25.97 -8.32 -8.42
CA GLU A 24 26.55 -9.67 -8.33
C GLU A 24 27.24 -9.91 -6.99
N LYS A 25 27.89 -8.86 -6.45
CA LYS A 25 28.53 -8.90 -5.13
C LYS A 25 27.61 -8.47 -3.98
N GLN A 26 26.30 -8.32 -4.18
CA GLN A 26 25.44 -7.91 -3.08
C GLN A 26 25.45 -8.97 -1.97
N HIS A 27 25.81 -8.52 -0.77
CA HIS A 27 25.30 -9.09 0.46
C HIS A 27 23.81 -9.41 0.29
N LEU A 28 23.41 -10.64 0.65
CA LEU A 28 22.03 -11.11 0.63
C LEU A 28 21.09 -9.95 0.96
N PRO A 29 20.28 -9.45 -0.01
CA PRO A 29 19.40 -8.33 0.27
C PRO A 29 18.53 -8.73 1.46
N LYS A 30 18.48 -7.89 2.50
CA LYS A 30 17.57 -8.08 3.64
C LYS A 30 16.15 -8.03 3.10
N GLN A 31 15.60 -9.18 2.72
CA GLN A 31 14.24 -9.29 2.22
C GLN A 31 13.29 -8.94 3.35
N ALA A 32 12.36 -8.02 3.10
CA ALA A 32 11.26 -7.80 4.02
C ALA A 32 10.43 -9.07 4.09
N LEU A 33 10.12 -9.53 5.31
CA LEU A 33 9.26 -10.70 5.50
C LEU A 33 7.90 -10.47 4.84
N ALA A 34 7.37 -11.51 4.20
CA ALA A 34 6.05 -11.46 3.61
C ALA A 34 4.98 -11.29 4.69
N ILE A 35 4.01 -10.40 4.45
CA ILE A 35 2.80 -10.34 5.28
C ILE A 35 1.95 -11.56 4.94
N THR A 36 1.64 -12.39 5.93
CA THR A 36 0.82 -13.60 5.75
C THR A 36 -0.64 -13.36 6.16
N VAL A 37 -1.51 -14.29 5.80
CA VAL A 37 -2.94 -14.26 6.18
C VAL A 37 -3.09 -14.33 7.71
N ASP A 38 -2.28 -15.12 8.41
CA ASP A 38 -2.32 -15.22 9.87
C ASP A 38 -1.93 -13.89 10.53
N MET A 39 -0.92 -13.21 10.00
CA MET A 39 -0.55 -11.87 10.47
C MET A 39 -1.71 -10.89 10.31
N LEU A 40 -2.46 -10.97 9.20
CA LEU A 40 -3.65 -10.12 9.01
C LEU A 40 -4.74 -10.46 10.02
N LEU A 41 -4.99 -11.73 10.31
CA LEU A 41 -5.96 -12.14 11.34
C LEU A 41 -5.57 -11.62 12.72
N ASP A 42 -4.28 -11.69 13.06
CA ASP A 42 -3.78 -11.16 14.33
C ASP A 42 -3.89 -9.64 14.41
N ILE A 43 -3.55 -8.94 13.32
CA ILE A 43 -3.72 -7.49 13.23
C ILE A 43 -5.19 -7.12 13.37
N ASN A 44 -6.11 -7.86 12.75
CA ASN A 44 -7.54 -7.61 12.86
C ASN A 44 -8.05 -7.69 14.31
N ARG A 45 -7.42 -8.49 15.17
CA ARG A 45 -7.79 -8.59 16.59
C ARG A 45 -7.43 -7.36 17.41
N VAL A 46 -6.46 -6.56 16.97
CA VAL A 46 -5.97 -5.36 17.70
C VAL A 46 -6.50 -4.05 17.15
N ILE A 47 -7.19 -4.10 16.01
CA ILE A 47 -7.74 -2.94 15.32
C ILE A 47 -9.12 -2.63 15.89
N ASN A 48 -9.36 -1.34 16.18
CA ASN A 48 -10.70 -0.86 16.43
C ASN A 48 -11.37 -0.49 15.09
N HIS A 49 -12.39 -1.25 14.69
CA HIS A 49 -13.11 -1.02 13.44
C HIS A 49 -14.11 0.16 13.50
N ASP A 50 -14.44 0.66 14.70
CA ASP A 50 -15.30 1.82 14.89
C ASP A 50 -14.50 3.14 14.83
N ASP A 51 -13.18 3.08 15.00
CA ASP A 51 -12.31 4.25 14.79
C ASP A 51 -12.12 4.50 13.28
N PRO A 52 -12.54 5.65 12.74
CA PRO A 52 -12.46 5.92 11.30
C PRO A 52 -11.04 5.80 10.73
N LYS A 53 -10.02 6.22 11.48
CA LYS A 53 -8.62 6.13 11.05
C LYS A 53 -8.16 4.69 10.92
N GLN A 54 -8.30 3.90 11.99
CA GLN A 54 -7.91 2.50 11.98
C GLN A 54 -8.73 1.69 10.97
N CYS A 55 -10.02 1.98 10.80
CA CYS A 55 -10.86 1.35 9.79
C CYS A 55 -10.35 1.62 8.36
N THR A 56 -10.01 2.87 8.03
CA THR A 56 -9.44 3.21 6.72
C THR A 56 -8.12 2.47 6.48
N ILE A 57 -7.23 2.47 7.46
CA ILE A 57 -5.93 1.81 7.32
C ILE A 57 -6.10 0.30 7.15
N TRP A 58 -7.01 -0.30 7.91
CA TRP A 58 -7.35 -1.72 7.77
C TRP A 58 -7.84 -2.05 6.37
N CYS A 59 -8.81 -1.26 5.87
CA CYS A 59 -9.32 -1.41 4.51
C CYS A 59 -8.20 -1.28 3.47
N LEU A 60 -7.30 -0.32 3.66
CA LEU A 60 -6.15 -0.10 2.78
C LEU A 60 -5.19 -1.29 2.78
N PHE A 61 -4.93 -1.95 3.92
CA PHE A 61 -4.13 -3.18 3.95
C PHE A 61 -4.78 -4.31 3.18
N LEU A 62 -6.07 -4.54 3.40
CA LEU A 62 -6.77 -5.61 2.69
C LEU A 62 -6.77 -5.35 1.18
N PHE A 63 -6.98 -4.11 0.75
CA PHE A 63 -6.88 -3.76 -0.67
C PHE A 63 -5.46 -3.97 -1.21
N ALA A 64 -4.43 -3.52 -0.51
CA ALA A 64 -3.05 -3.74 -0.92
C ALA A 64 -2.71 -5.23 -1.05
N PHE A 65 -3.17 -6.05 -0.09
CA PHE A 65 -2.93 -7.48 -0.05
C PHE A 65 -3.70 -8.23 -1.15
N PHE A 66 -5.03 -8.12 -1.18
CA PHE A 66 -5.88 -8.91 -2.09
C PHE A 66 -5.81 -8.45 -3.54
N LEU A 67 -5.58 -7.16 -3.80
CA LEU A 67 -5.37 -6.66 -5.16
C LEU A 67 -3.91 -6.82 -5.61
N MET A 68 -3.01 -7.24 -4.71
CA MET A 68 -1.56 -7.18 -4.89
C MET A 68 -1.10 -5.79 -5.37
N ALA A 69 -1.78 -4.75 -4.89
CA ALA A 69 -1.59 -3.39 -5.36
C ALA A 69 -0.38 -2.75 -4.67
N ARG A 70 0.42 -2.02 -5.45
CA ARG A 70 1.51 -1.21 -4.90
C ARG A 70 0.91 -0.05 -4.13
N LYS A 71 1.54 0.34 -3.01
CA LYS A 71 1.12 1.53 -2.25
C LYS A 71 0.96 2.78 -3.13
N SER A 72 1.81 2.94 -4.15
CA SER A 72 1.75 4.04 -5.12
C SER A 72 0.49 4.13 -5.95
N ASN A 73 -0.23 3.02 -6.07
CA ASN A 73 -1.50 2.96 -6.78
C ASN A 73 -2.68 3.28 -5.85
N LEU A 74 -2.49 3.22 -4.53
CA LEU A 74 -3.56 3.32 -3.54
C LEU A 74 -3.54 4.66 -2.81
N VAL A 75 -2.36 5.17 -2.51
CA VAL A 75 -2.16 6.37 -1.68
C VAL A 75 -1.04 7.24 -2.27
N PRO A 76 -1.06 8.57 -2.05
CA PRO A 76 0.00 9.45 -2.48
C PRO A 76 1.22 9.43 -1.54
N ASP A 77 2.36 9.88 -2.04
CA ASP A 77 3.58 10.05 -1.26
C ASP A 77 3.40 11.08 -0.13
N SER A 78 2.69 12.17 -0.42
CA SER A 78 2.34 13.24 0.51
C SER A 78 0.89 13.70 0.32
N LYS A 79 0.36 14.46 1.28
CA LYS A 79 -1.03 14.97 1.20
C LYS A 79 -1.28 15.88 0.00
N MET A 80 -0.26 16.58 -0.47
CA MET A 80 -0.35 17.54 -1.59
C MET A 80 -0.06 16.89 -2.95
N SER A 81 0.53 15.69 -2.96
CA SER A 81 0.92 14.99 -4.19
C SER A 81 -0.13 13.98 -4.65
N PHE A 82 -1.40 14.19 -4.28
CA PHE A 82 -2.49 13.36 -4.74
C PHE A 82 -2.80 13.67 -6.21
N ASP A 83 -2.91 12.62 -7.00
CA ASP A 83 -3.14 12.65 -8.43
C ASP A 83 -4.24 11.62 -8.75
N ILE A 84 -5.37 12.11 -9.23
CA ILE A 84 -6.58 11.33 -9.53
C ILE A 84 -6.35 10.26 -10.60
N ASP A 85 -5.37 10.47 -11.48
CA ASP A 85 -5.04 9.52 -12.55
C ASP A 85 -4.07 8.43 -12.08
N LYS A 86 -3.27 8.73 -11.04
CA LYS A 86 -2.27 7.79 -10.50
C LYS A 86 -2.77 6.98 -9.32
N GLN A 87 -3.50 7.60 -8.40
CA GLN A 87 -3.99 6.95 -7.18
C GLN A 87 -5.46 6.57 -7.27
N LEU A 88 -5.82 5.53 -6.52
CA LEU A 88 -7.18 5.01 -6.47
C LEU A 88 -8.13 6.05 -5.84
N THR A 89 -9.25 6.31 -6.53
CA THR A 89 -10.35 7.14 -6.04
C THR A 89 -11.59 6.29 -5.78
N ARG A 90 -12.59 6.87 -5.09
CA ARG A 90 -13.81 6.12 -4.75
C ARG A 90 -14.61 5.69 -5.99
N ASN A 91 -14.67 6.53 -7.02
CA ASN A 91 -15.32 6.22 -8.30
C ASN A 91 -14.62 5.09 -9.09
N LYS A 92 -13.38 4.76 -8.73
CA LYS A 92 -12.64 3.64 -9.33
C LYS A 92 -12.88 2.32 -8.59
N VAL A 93 -13.73 2.32 -7.57
CA VAL A 93 -14.24 1.12 -6.89
C VAL A 93 -15.74 1.02 -7.16
N ILE A 94 -16.11 0.29 -8.21
CA ILE A 94 -17.51 0.11 -8.60
C ILE A 94 -18.07 -1.06 -7.80
N LEU A 95 -19.04 -0.79 -6.93
CA LEU A 95 -19.69 -1.80 -6.09
C LEU A 95 -21.01 -2.25 -6.72
N GLU A 96 -21.17 -3.55 -6.94
CA GLU A 96 -22.39 -4.14 -7.48
C GLU A 96 -22.70 -5.45 -6.74
N GLY A 97 -23.75 -5.43 -5.90
CA GLY A 97 -24.10 -6.56 -5.04
C GLY A 97 -22.92 -7.02 -4.18
N ASN A 98 -22.51 -8.28 -4.33
CA ASN A 98 -21.39 -8.90 -3.60
C ASN A 98 -20.05 -8.81 -4.35
N ILE A 99 -19.98 -8.01 -5.41
CA ILE A 99 -18.79 -7.85 -6.26
C ILE A 99 -18.36 -6.39 -6.25
N ALA A 100 -17.05 -6.17 -6.34
CA ALA A 100 -16.46 -4.88 -6.57
C ALA A 100 -15.49 -4.97 -7.74
N ILE A 101 -15.53 -4.01 -8.66
CA ILE A 101 -14.51 -3.86 -9.70
C ILE A 101 -13.62 -2.69 -9.33
N VAL A 102 -12.34 -2.98 -9.06
CA VAL A 102 -11.33 -1.97 -8.78
C VAL A 102 -10.55 -1.64 -10.04
N ILE A 103 -10.48 -0.35 -10.38
CA ILE A 103 -9.95 0.14 -11.64
C ILE A 103 -8.66 0.93 -11.39
N PHE A 104 -7.56 0.44 -11.95
CA PHE A 104 -6.28 1.17 -11.99
C PHE A 104 -6.02 1.68 -13.40
N ASN A 105 -6.02 3.00 -13.54
CA ASN A 105 -5.67 3.69 -14.79
C ASN A 105 -4.15 3.79 -15.01
N TRP A 106 -3.40 3.74 -13.92
CA TRP A 106 -1.95 3.92 -13.94
C TRP A 106 -1.24 2.86 -13.11
N SER A 107 -0.09 2.43 -13.60
CA SER A 107 0.88 1.68 -12.83
C SER A 107 2.28 1.88 -13.41
N LYS A 108 3.33 1.55 -12.66
CA LYS A 108 4.71 1.60 -13.17
C LYS A 108 4.95 0.76 -14.43
N THR A 109 4.12 -0.25 -14.69
CA THR A 109 4.19 -1.09 -15.90
C THR A 109 3.22 -0.64 -16.99
N ILE A 110 2.39 0.36 -16.71
CA ILE A 110 1.42 0.98 -17.63
C ILE A 110 1.69 2.48 -17.63
N GLN A 111 2.92 2.88 -17.95
CA GLN A 111 3.33 4.29 -17.90
C GLN A 111 2.75 5.12 -19.04
N MET A 112 2.38 4.49 -20.15
CA MET A 112 1.79 5.15 -21.33
C MET A 112 0.26 5.08 -21.37
N GLY A 113 -0.41 4.59 -20.32
CA GLY A 113 -1.88 4.51 -20.30
C GLY A 113 -2.49 3.53 -21.30
N ASN A 114 -1.66 2.70 -21.96
CA ASN A 114 -2.07 1.77 -23.03
C ASN A 114 -3.09 0.69 -22.59
N ARG A 115 -3.34 0.55 -21.28
CA ARG A 115 -4.28 -0.43 -20.74
C ARG A 115 -4.87 0.04 -19.41
N ILE A 116 -6.17 -0.17 -19.22
CA ILE A 116 -6.82 -0.06 -17.91
C ILE A 116 -6.78 -1.43 -17.23
N LEU A 117 -6.29 -1.49 -16.00
CA LEU A 117 -6.31 -2.71 -15.19
C LEU A 117 -7.59 -2.74 -14.35
N LYS A 118 -8.45 -3.72 -14.58
CA LYS A 118 -9.66 -3.98 -13.79
C LYS A 118 -9.45 -5.26 -13.00
N ILE A 119 -9.60 -5.19 -11.69
CA ILE A 119 -9.44 -6.34 -10.80
C ILE A 119 -10.78 -6.54 -10.07
N PRO A 120 -11.46 -7.69 -10.25
CA PRO A 120 -12.63 -8.01 -9.47
C PRO A 120 -12.23 -8.43 -8.06
N LEU A 121 -13.02 -7.99 -7.08
CA LEU A 121 -13.02 -8.48 -5.72
C LEU A 121 -14.41 -9.01 -5.42
N ILE A 122 -14.47 -10.17 -4.76
CA ILE A 122 -15.72 -10.83 -4.38
C ILE A 122 -15.84 -10.78 -2.86
N GLU A 123 -17.05 -10.49 -2.38
CA GLU A 123 -17.35 -10.47 -0.96
C GLU A 123 -17.24 -11.89 -0.40
N ASN A 124 -16.45 -12.03 0.66
CA ASN A 124 -16.35 -13.26 1.43
C ASN A 124 -16.97 -12.99 2.81
N THR A 125 -18.26 -13.26 2.93
CA THR A 125 -19.06 -12.93 4.12
C THR A 125 -18.58 -13.67 5.38
N SER A 126 -18.00 -14.86 5.25
CA SER A 126 -17.51 -15.66 6.37
C SER A 126 -16.12 -15.25 6.88
N SER A 127 -15.35 -14.49 6.08
CA SER A 127 -13.99 -14.11 6.44
C SER A 127 -13.93 -12.76 7.16
N ALA A 128 -13.22 -12.70 8.29
CA ALA A 128 -12.85 -11.45 8.96
C ALA A 128 -12.04 -10.50 8.06
N LEU A 129 -11.34 -11.06 7.06
CA LEU A 129 -10.43 -10.35 6.17
C LEU A 129 -11.08 -9.87 4.87
N CYS A 130 -12.41 -9.82 4.80
CA CYS A 130 -13.08 -9.43 3.55
C CYS A 130 -12.79 -7.96 3.17
N PRO A 131 -12.13 -7.69 2.03
CA PRO A 131 -11.82 -6.32 1.60
C PRO A 131 -13.10 -5.52 1.29
N LEU A 132 -14.11 -6.13 0.68
CA LEU A 132 -15.37 -5.44 0.37
C LEU A 132 -16.09 -4.98 1.64
N ARG A 133 -16.19 -5.85 2.65
CA ARG A 133 -16.84 -5.49 3.91
C ARG A 133 -16.09 -4.36 4.62
N ALA A 134 -14.75 -4.44 4.64
CA ALA A 134 -13.93 -3.36 5.19
C ALA A 134 -14.12 -2.04 4.43
N TYR A 135 -14.20 -2.08 3.10
CA TYR A 135 -14.44 -0.90 2.27
C TYR A 135 -15.82 -0.30 2.50
N ARG A 136 -16.87 -1.12 2.53
CA ARG A 136 -18.23 -0.68 2.85
C ARG A 136 -18.28 -0.04 4.24
N ASN A 137 -17.64 -0.63 5.24
CA ASN A 137 -17.58 -0.07 6.59
C ASN A 137 -16.87 1.29 6.62
N MET A 138 -15.70 1.38 5.98
CA MET A 138 -14.96 2.63 5.85
C MET A 138 -15.78 3.72 5.16
N CYS A 139 -16.47 3.39 4.06
CA CYS A 139 -17.31 4.36 3.34
C CYS A 139 -18.52 4.84 4.16
N LYS A 140 -19.07 3.98 5.03
CA LYS A 140 -20.13 4.36 5.97
C LYS A 140 -19.62 5.32 7.04
N LEU A 141 -18.46 5.03 7.63
CA LEU A 141 -17.86 5.86 8.68
C LEU A 141 -17.32 7.19 8.14
N ILE A 142 -16.83 7.19 6.90
CA ILE A 142 -16.21 8.35 6.25
C ILE A 142 -16.86 8.56 4.89
N PRO A 143 -17.99 9.28 4.83
CA PRO A 143 -18.57 9.70 3.56
C PRO A 143 -17.63 10.67 2.83
N ALA A 144 -17.44 10.48 1.53
CA ALA A 144 -16.67 11.38 0.68
C ALA A 144 -17.16 11.30 -0.76
N ALA A 145 -16.84 12.33 -1.55
CA ALA A 145 -17.19 12.37 -2.96
C ALA A 145 -16.44 11.29 -3.77
N GLY A 146 -16.98 10.97 -4.95
CA GLY A 146 -16.46 9.91 -5.79
C GLY A 146 -15.06 10.16 -6.35
N ASP A 147 -14.73 11.40 -6.65
CA ASP A 147 -13.43 11.88 -7.11
C ASP A 147 -12.38 11.95 -5.98
N SER A 148 -12.83 11.85 -4.72
CA SER A 148 -11.94 11.88 -3.57
C SER A 148 -11.06 10.62 -3.52
N PRO A 149 -9.86 10.71 -2.91
CA PRO A 149 -9.01 9.55 -2.64
C PRO A 149 -9.81 8.40 -2.02
N ALA A 150 -9.52 7.16 -2.43
CA ALA A 150 -10.26 6.00 -1.91
C ALA A 150 -10.10 5.87 -0.39
N PHE A 151 -8.90 6.17 0.12
CA PHE A 151 -8.54 6.03 1.53
C PHE A 151 -8.27 7.40 2.16
N LEU A 152 -9.21 7.82 3.00
CA LEU A 152 -9.22 9.11 3.68
C LEU A 152 -9.35 8.88 5.18
N PHE A 153 -8.85 9.79 6.00
CA PHE A 153 -9.25 9.84 7.40
C PHE A 153 -9.55 11.27 7.86
N PRO A 154 -10.38 11.43 8.91
CA PRO A 154 -10.65 12.73 9.50
C PRO A 154 -9.41 13.31 10.18
N SER A 155 -9.11 14.57 9.86
CA SER A 155 -8.05 15.36 10.49
C SER A 155 -8.58 16.75 10.83
N LYS A 156 -8.77 17.00 12.14
CA LYS A 156 -9.38 18.22 12.69
C LYS A 156 -10.74 18.54 12.05
N HIS A 157 -10.74 19.30 10.96
CA HIS A 157 -11.94 19.78 10.26
C HIS A 157 -11.99 19.38 8.78
N LYS A 158 -11.07 18.52 8.32
CA LYS A 158 -11.02 18.09 6.92
C LYS A 158 -10.70 16.61 6.79
N LEU A 159 -11.17 16.01 5.70
CA LEU A 159 -10.70 14.71 5.26
C LEU A 159 -9.36 14.89 4.55
N VAL A 160 -8.41 14.02 4.87
CA VAL A 160 -7.09 14.02 4.22
C VAL A 160 -6.78 12.61 3.71
N PRO A 161 -6.06 12.50 2.57
CA PRO A 161 -5.62 11.20 2.08
C PRO A 161 -4.65 10.57 3.06
N VAL A 162 -4.75 9.25 3.21
CA VAL A 162 -3.68 8.44 3.80
C VAL A 162 -2.44 8.57 2.92
N THR A 163 -1.27 8.79 3.51
CA THR A 163 0.01 8.87 2.77
C THR A 163 0.85 7.61 2.92
N TYR A 164 1.96 7.51 2.18
CA TYR A 164 2.94 6.45 2.39
C TYR A 164 3.47 6.36 3.80
N THR A 165 3.76 7.53 4.40
CA THR A 165 4.33 7.60 5.75
C THR A 165 3.30 7.09 6.75
N ASP A 166 2.04 7.51 6.62
CA ASP A 166 0.94 7.02 7.45
C ASP A 166 0.82 5.50 7.31
N PHE A 167 0.73 5.00 6.08
CA PHE A 167 0.60 3.57 5.81
C PHE A 167 1.72 2.74 6.46
N GLN A 168 2.98 3.16 6.30
CA GLN A 168 4.11 2.46 6.88
C GLN A 168 4.16 2.54 8.41
N GLN A 169 3.79 3.70 8.97
CA GLN A 169 3.76 3.91 10.41
C GLN A 169 2.71 3.00 11.05
N TYR A 170 1.47 3.00 10.55
CA TYR A 170 0.41 2.18 11.12
C TYR A 170 0.67 0.67 10.99
N ILE A 171 1.30 0.20 9.91
CA ILE A 171 1.74 -1.22 9.82
C ILE A 171 2.62 -1.56 11.01
N LYS A 172 3.65 -0.75 11.25
CA LYS A 172 4.61 -0.98 12.33
C LYS A 172 3.93 -0.94 13.69
N GLU A 173 3.02 0.01 13.90
CA GLU A 173 2.26 0.14 15.13
C GLU A 173 1.39 -1.10 15.40
N PHE A 174 0.64 -1.59 14.41
CA PHE A 174 -0.20 -2.78 14.61
C PHE A 174 0.62 -4.06 14.79
N ILE A 175 1.69 -4.23 14.02
CA ILE A 175 2.59 -5.37 14.20
C ILE A 175 3.21 -5.33 15.61
N SER A 176 3.66 -4.16 16.08
CA SER A 176 4.18 -4.00 17.43
C SER A 176 3.14 -4.39 18.48
N LYS A 177 1.88 -3.96 18.33
CA LYS A 177 0.79 -4.33 19.24
C LYS A 177 0.54 -5.84 19.24
N VAL A 178 0.52 -6.48 18.08
CA VAL A 178 0.36 -7.94 17.96
C VAL A 178 1.51 -8.67 18.67
N VAL A 179 2.76 -8.24 18.45
CA VAL A 179 3.94 -8.83 19.10
C VAL A 179 3.86 -8.68 20.62
N SER A 180 3.48 -7.49 21.11
CA SER A 180 3.30 -7.25 22.55
C SER A 180 2.22 -8.15 23.16
N LEU A 181 1.10 -8.38 22.46
CA LEU A 181 0.02 -9.26 22.96
C LEU A 181 0.41 -10.74 22.96
N LYS A 182 1.23 -11.18 22.00
CA LYS A 182 1.71 -12.56 21.94
C LYS A 182 2.84 -12.86 22.93
N GLY A 183 3.35 -11.86 23.65
CA GLY A 183 4.45 -12.03 24.60
C GLY A 183 5.77 -12.47 23.94
N VAL A 184 5.90 -12.33 22.63
CA VAL A 184 7.10 -12.77 21.89
C VAL A 184 8.12 -11.62 21.89
N VAL A 185 9.20 -11.80 22.63
CA VAL A 185 10.40 -10.95 22.51
C VAL A 185 11.00 -11.17 21.13
N ASN A 186 11.07 -10.09 20.36
CA ASN A 186 11.55 -10.00 18.98
C ASN A 186 12.83 -10.85 18.74
N PRO A 187 12.82 -11.88 17.88
CA PRO A 187 14.06 -12.47 17.39
C PRO A 187 14.67 -11.47 16.38
N ARG A 188 15.87 -10.99 16.73
CA ARG A 188 16.66 -10.01 15.97
C ARG A 188 16.95 -10.45 14.54
#